data_AF-A0A453LQY7-F1
#
_entry.id   AF-A0A453LQY7-F1
#
_cell.length_a   1.000
_cell.length_b   1.000
_cell.length_c   1.000
_cell.angle_alpha   90.00
_cell.angle_beta   90.00
_cell.angle_gamma   90.00
#
_symmetry.space_group_name_H-M   'P 1'
#
loop_
_entity.id
_entity.type
_entity.pdbx_description
1 polymer ?
#
loop_
_entity_poly.entity_id
_entity_poly.type
_entity_poly.pdbx_seq_one_letter_code
_entity_poly.pdbx_strand_id
1 'polypeptide(L)'
;MQTYAPTTLAAPRDFWILRYTSGLEDGSLVICERSLTQATGGPSGPNAPNFVRAEVLPSGYLIRPCEGGGSMIHIVDHVDLDAWSVPEVLRPLYESPKILAQKMTIA
;
A
#
# COMPACT_ATOMS: atom_id res chain seq x y z
N MET A 1 11.65 1.12 -3.24
CA MET A 1 11.31 -0.28 -3.58
C MET A 1 10.80 -0.93 -2.31
N GLN A 2 9.49 -1.10 -2.20
CA GLN A 2 8.86 -1.89 -1.14
C GLN A 2 8.42 -3.20 -1.79
N THR A 3 8.89 -4.32 -1.25
CA THR A 3 8.63 -5.64 -1.81
C THR A 3 7.70 -6.41 -0.87
N TYR A 4 6.69 -7.09 -1.44
CA TYR A 4 5.80 -7.97 -0.69
C TYR A 4 5.93 -9.41 -1.20
N ALA A 5 6.41 -10.30 -0.33
CA ALA A 5 6.55 -11.72 -0.60
C ALA A 5 6.21 -12.53 0.66
N PRO A 6 4.97 -13.00 0.82
CA PRO A 6 4.57 -13.82 1.96
C PRO A 6 5.16 -15.23 1.87
N THR A 7 5.54 -15.70 0.68
CA THR A 7 6.09 -17.04 0.43
C THR A 7 7.12 -17.02 -0.71
N THR A 8 7.84 -18.11 -0.92
CA THR A 8 8.75 -18.32 -2.07
C THR A 8 8.07 -18.96 -3.29
N LEU A 9 6.80 -19.36 -3.17
CA LEU A 9 6.05 -20.09 -4.19
C LEU A 9 5.35 -19.18 -5.21
N ALA A 10 5.39 -17.87 -5.00
CA ALA A 10 4.93 -16.88 -5.97
C ALA A 10 5.90 -15.70 -6.00
N ALA A 11 6.01 -15.04 -7.15
CA ALA A 11 6.93 -13.93 -7.34
C ALA A 11 6.66 -12.78 -6.34
N PRO A 12 7.69 -12.04 -5.90
CA PRO A 12 7.49 -10.86 -5.06
C PRO A 12 6.70 -9.79 -5.81
N ARG A 13 5.92 -8.99 -5.06
CA ARG A 13 5.22 -7.82 -5.58
C ARG A 13 6.05 -6.58 -5.34
N ASP A 14 6.16 -5.72 -6.35
CA ASP A 14 6.65 -4.35 -6.19
C ASP A 14 5.52 -3.35 -6.37
N PHE A 15 5.77 -2.13 -5.88
CA PHE A 15 4.83 -1.02 -6.01
C PHE A 15 5.55 0.19 -6.58
N TRP A 16 4.84 0.94 -7.42
CA TRP A 16 5.27 2.23 -7.93
C TRP A 16 4.22 3.28 -7.58
N ILE A 17 4.48 4.02 -6.49
CA ILE A 17 3.48 4.88 -5.85
C ILE A 17 3.90 6.34 -5.85
N LEU A 18 2.89 7.21 -5.87
CA LEU A 18 2.97 8.58 -5.41
C LEU A 18 2.50 8.64 -3.96
N ARG A 19 3.29 9.31 -3.11
CA ARG A 19 2.91 9.65 -1.75
C ARG A 19 2.82 11.17 -1.65
N TYR A 20 1.65 11.65 -1.27
CA TYR A 20 1.40 13.05 -0.96
C TYR A 20 1.22 13.22 0.54
N THR A 21 1.79 14.27 1.12
CA THR A 21 1.69 14.55 2.55
C THR A 21 1.35 16.01 2.74
N SER A 22 0.35 16.29 3.58
CA SER A 22 -0.10 17.65 3.84
C SER A 22 -0.64 17.80 5.25
N GLY A 23 -0.38 18.96 5.84
CA GLY A 23 -1.00 19.38 7.10
C GLY A 23 -2.37 20.00 6.82
N LEU A 24 -3.32 19.74 7.71
CA LEU A 24 -4.66 20.32 7.68
C LEU A 24 -4.77 21.45 8.71
N GLU A 25 -5.78 22.30 8.55
CA GLU A 25 -6.01 23.48 9.40
C GLU A 25 -6.28 23.12 10.87
N ASP A 26 -6.83 21.93 11.12
CA ASP A 26 -7.10 21.40 12.46
C ASP A 26 -5.84 20.81 13.15
N GLY A 27 -4.67 20.93 12.52
CA GLY A 27 -3.41 20.37 13.00
C GLY A 27 -3.23 18.89 12.69
N SER A 28 -4.17 18.26 11.98
CA SER A 28 -4.03 16.88 11.50
C SER A 28 -3.02 16.78 10.36
N LEU A 29 -2.48 15.58 10.15
CA LEU A 29 -1.64 15.25 9.00
C LEU A 29 -2.33 14.21 8.13
N VAL A 30 -2.46 14.49 6.84
CA VAL A 30 -2.93 13.52 5.85
C VAL A 30 -1.77 13.04 4.99
N ILE A 31 -1.68 11.73 4.81
CA ILE A 31 -0.75 11.07 3.90
C ILE A 31 -1.63 10.29 2.92
N CYS A 32 -1.59 10.64 1.64
CA CYS A 32 -2.33 9.95 0.59
C CYS A 32 -1.35 9.16 -0.27
N GLU A 33 -1.70 7.93 -0.59
CA GLU A 33 -0.89 7.03 -1.38
C GLU A 33 -1.72 6.42 -2.50
N ARG A 34 -1.12 6.34 -3.68
CA ARG A 34 -1.71 5.68 -4.84
C ARG A 34 -0.62 5.24 -5.81
N SER A 35 -0.83 4.13 -6.50
CA SER A 35 0.01 3.74 -7.63
C SER A 35 -0.11 4.69 -8.81
N LEU A 36 1.02 4.95 -9.45
CA LEU A 36 1.06 5.71 -10.70
C LEU A 36 0.87 4.75 -11.87
N THR A 37 -0.25 4.88 -12.56
CA THR A 37 -0.57 4.13 -13.78
C THR A 37 -0.99 5.11 -14.87
N GLN A 38 -1.05 4.64 -16.12
CA GLN A 38 -1.60 5.45 -17.21
C GLN A 38 -3.05 5.89 -16.92
N ALA A 39 -3.84 5.03 -16.26
CA ALA A 39 -5.23 5.33 -15.89
C ALA A 39 -5.34 6.46 -14.85
N THR A 40 -4.32 6.66 -14.01
CA THR A 40 -4.26 7.77 -13.05
C THR A 40 -3.55 9.01 -13.62
N GLY A 41 -3.24 9.03 -14.92
CA GLY A 41 -2.49 10.10 -15.58
C GLY A 41 -1.01 10.16 -15.18
N GLY A 42 -0.49 9.12 -14.52
CA GLY A 42 0.90 9.03 -14.08
C GLY A 42 1.79 8.26 -15.05
N PRO A 43 3.12 8.41 -14.97
CA PRO A 43 4.04 7.56 -15.71
C PRO A 43 3.98 6.14 -15.16
N SER A 44 3.99 5.14 -16.06
CA SER A 44 4.24 3.76 -15.62
C SER A 44 5.68 3.66 -15.12
N GLY A 45 5.86 3.19 -13.90
CA GLY A 45 7.20 2.93 -13.35
C GLY A 45 7.94 1.90 -14.20
N PRO A 46 9.29 1.89 -14.18
CA PRO A 46 10.07 0.89 -14.89
C PRO A 46 9.70 -0.52 -14.45
N ASN A 47 9.78 -1.48 -15.36
CA ASN A 47 9.57 -2.88 -15.03
C ASN A 47 10.75 -3.39 -14.20
N ALA A 48 10.47 -3.92 -13.00
CA ALA A 48 11.46 -4.58 -12.18
C ALA A 48 11.52 -6.07 -12.54
N PRO A 49 12.68 -6.60 -12.97
CA PRO A 49 12.78 -8.01 -13.35
C PRO A 49 12.49 -8.91 -12.14
N ASN A 50 11.75 -9.99 -12.36
CA ASN A 50 11.32 -10.97 -11.35
C ASN A 50 10.29 -10.45 -10.32
N PHE A 51 9.71 -9.27 -10.54
CA PHE A 51 8.60 -8.75 -9.74
C PHE A 51 7.31 -8.71 -10.55
N VAL A 52 6.20 -8.91 -9.85
CA VAL A 52 4.86 -8.60 -10.35
C VAL A 52 4.47 -7.22 -9.83
N ARG A 53 4.10 -6.31 -10.72
CA ARG A 53 3.64 -4.97 -10.34
C ARG A 53 2.25 -5.06 -9.70
N ALA A 54 2.18 -4.80 -8.41
CA ALA A 54 0.92 -4.67 -7.69
C ALA A 54 0.44 -3.21 -7.68
N GLU A 55 -0.83 -2.99 -7.38
CA GLU A 55 -1.46 -1.68 -7.37
C GLU A 55 -1.92 -1.29 -5.96
N VAL A 56 -1.45 -0.13 -5.49
CA VAL A 56 -2.03 0.60 -4.37
C VAL A 56 -3.17 1.47 -4.90
N LEU A 57 -4.39 1.11 -4.57
CA LEU A 57 -5.60 1.92 -4.79
C LEU A 57 -5.64 3.06 -3.74
N PRO A 58 -6.58 4.02 -3.78
CA PRO A 58 -6.62 5.13 -2.83
C PRO A 58 -6.48 4.68 -1.36
N SER A 59 -5.30 4.95 -0.80
CA SER A 59 -4.85 4.47 0.51
C SER A 59 -4.12 5.59 1.26
N GLY A 60 -3.78 5.33 2.52
CA GLY A 60 -2.91 6.20 3.32
C GLY A 60 -3.38 6.38 4.75
N TYR A 61 -3.06 7.54 5.33
CA TYR A 61 -3.14 7.81 6.76
C TYR A 61 -3.78 9.16 7.04
N LEU A 62 -4.65 9.20 8.04
CA LEU A 62 -5.07 10.44 8.71
C LEU A 62 -4.61 10.38 10.16
N ILE A 63 -3.64 11.22 10.50
CA ILE A 63 -3.08 11.35 11.85
C ILE A 63 -3.70 12.58 12.49
N ARG A 64 -4.50 12.37 13.54
CA ARG A 64 -5.15 13.46 14.27
C ARG A 64 -4.50 13.64 15.64
N PRO A 65 -4.12 14.87 16.05
CA PRO A 65 -3.66 15.11 17.41
C PRO A 65 -4.77 14.78 18.41
N CYS A 66 -4.39 14.28 19.59
CA CYS A 66 -5.30 13.99 20.69
C CYS A 66 -4.86 14.76 21.94
N GLU A 67 -5.82 15.07 22.81
CA GLU A 67 -5.53 15.64 24.13
C GLU A 67 -4.62 14.69 24.92
N GLY A 68 -3.63 15.24 25.63
CA GLY A 68 -2.64 14.46 26.36
C GLY A 68 -1.40 14.06 25.56
N GLY A 69 -1.18 14.66 24.38
CA GLY A 69 0.07 14.52 23.61
C GLY A 69 0.16 13.28 22.73
N GLY A 70 -0.93 12.52 22.62
CA GLY A 70 -1.05 11.37 21.71
C GLY A 70 -1.55 11.75 20.32
N SER A 71 -1.71 10.76 19.46
CA SER A 71 -2.36 10.92 18.15
C SER A 71 -3.19 9.69 17.82
N MET A 72 -4.30 9.90 17.11
CA MET A 72 -5.13 8.84 16.56
C MET A 72 -4.83 8.70 15.07
N ILE A 73 -4.41 7.51 14.65
CA ILE A 73 -4.06 7.22 13.27
C ILE A 73 -5.19 6.41 12.64
N HIS A 74 -5.80 6.92 11.58
CA HIS A 74 -6.76 6.20 10.76
C HIS A 74 -6.02 5.73 9.51
N ILE A 75 -6.10 4.43 9.21
CA ILE A 75 -5.36 3.80 8.12
C ILE A 75 -6.35 3.24 7.13
N VAL A 76 -6.15 3.57 5.86
CA VAL A 76 -6.86 2.95 4.74
C VAL A 76 -5.81 2.21 3.93
N ASP A 77 -5.88 0.89 3.91
CA ASP A 77 -5.01 0.03 3.11
C ASP A 77 -5.86 -0.69 2.05
N HIS A 78 -5.70 -0.28 0.80
CA HIS A 78 -6.41 -0.86 -0.33
C HIS A 78 -5.40 -1.20 -1.43
N VAL A 79 -5.10 -2.48 -1.55
CA VAL A 79 -4.06 -2.99 -2.44
C VAL A 79 -4.60 -4.16 -3.26
N ASP A 80 -4.34 -4.10 -4.56
CA ASP A 80 -4.46 -5.23 -5.47
C ASP A 80 -3.08 -5.87 -5.67
N LEU A 81 -2.93 -7.10 -5.18
CA LEU A 81 -1.67 -7.85 -5.27
C LEU A 81 -1.61 -8.77 -6.51
N ASP A 82 -2.56 -8.62 -7.44
CA ASP A 82 -2.75 -9.49 -8.60
C ASP A 82 -2.88 -10.96 -8.14
N ALA A 83 -3.85 -11.22 -7.27
CA ALA A 83 -4.01 -12.52 -6.61
C ALA A 83 -4.27 -13.67 -7.61
N TRP A 84 -4.83 -13.37 -8.77
CA TRP A 84 -5.10 -14.37 -9.82
C TRP A 84 -3.83 -14.90 -10.50
N SER A 85 -2.72 -14.17 -10.43
CA SER A 85 -1.40 -14.68 -10.87
C SER A 85 -0.80 -15.72 -9.91
N VAL A 86 -1.42 -15.97 -8.75
CA VAL A 86 -0.91 -16.85 -7.69
C VAL A 86 -1.59 -18.22 -7.75
N PRO A 87 -0.87 -19.32 -7.44
CA PRO A 87 -1.49 -20.62 -7.22
C PRO A 87 -2.66 -20.56 -6.25
N GLU A 88 -3.74 -21.28 -6.56
CA GLU A 88 -5.00 -21.24 -5.82
C GLU A 88 -4.83 -21.45 -4.31
N VAL A 89 -3.94 -22.37 -3.91
CA VAL A 89 -3.63 -22.67 -2.50
C VAL A 89 -3.05 -21.47 -1.73
N LEU A 90 -2.44 -20.50 -2.42
CA LEU A 90 -1.84 -19.30 -1.81
C LEU A 90 -2.66 -18.03 -2.07
N ARG A 91 -3.63 -18.08 -3.00
CA ARG A 91 -4.45 -16.93 -3.41
C ARG A 91 -5.06 -16.15 -2.22
N PRO A 92 -5.56 -16.79 -1.15
CA PRO A 92 -6.10 -16.06 0.00
C PRO A 92 -5.11 -15.10 0.69
N LEU A 93 -3.80 -15.39 0.59
CA LEU A 93 -2.74 -14.51 1.14
C LEU A 93 -2.57 -13.22 0.33
N TYR A 94 -3.01 -13.21 -0.92
CA TYR A 94 -2.88 -12.09 -1.87
C TYR A 94 -4.21 -11.38 -2.14
N GLU A 95 -5.35 -12.03 -1.90
CA GLU A 95 -6.68 -11.39 -1.96
C GLU A 95 -6.92 -10.40 -0.81
N SER A 96 -6.28 -10.61 0.33
CA SER A 96 -6.46 -9.78 1.51
C SER A 96 -5.21 -8.99 1.85
N PRO A 97 -5.28 -7.64 1.95
CA PRO A 97 -4.15 -6.83 2.37
C PRO A 97 -3.83 -6.97 3.87
N LYS A 98 -4.60 -7.74 4.65
CA LYS A 98 -4.47 -7.82 6.13
C LYS A 98 -3.04 -8.07 6.62
N ILE A 99 -2.31 -8.98 5.98
CA ILE A 99 -0.93 -9.30 6.37
C ILE A 99 0.01 -8.13 6.08
N LEU A 100 -0.19 -7.45 4.94
CA LEU A 100 0.57 -6.26 4.58
C LEU A 100 0.23 -5.09 5.53
N ALA A 101 -1.06 -4.83 5.73
CA ALA A 101 -1.59 -3.83 6.65
C ALA A 101 -1.02 -3.99 8.06
N GLN A 102 -1.03 -5.22 8.59
CA GLN A 102 -0.48 -5.52 9.91
C GLN A 102 1.00 -5.19 10.00
N LYS A 103 1.80 -5.62 9.01
CA LYS A 103 3.26 -5.36 8.98
C LYS A 103 3.61 -3.89 8.78
N MET A 104 2.79 -3.14 8.04
CA MET A 104 3.01 -1.71 7.83
C MET A 104 2.58 -0.86 9.04
N THR A 105 1.56 -1.31 9.77
CA THR A 105 0.96 -0.56 10.89
C THR A 105 1.64 -0.85 12.23
N ILE A 106 2.03 -2.11 12.45
CA ILE A 106 2.65 -2.58 13.69
C ILE A 106 4.14 -2.80 13.38
N ALA A 107 4.94 -1.74 13.56
CA ALA A 107 6.39 -1.83 13.55
C ALA A 107 6.90 -2.51 14.83
#